data_AF-A0A432VE81-F1
#
_entry.id   AF-A0A432VE81-F1
#
_cell.length_a   1.000
_cell.length_b   1.000
_cell.length_c   1.000
_cell.angle_alpha   90.00
_cell.angle_beta   90.00
_cell.angle_gamma   90.00
#
_symmetry.space_group_name_H-M   'P 1'
#
loop_
_entity.id
_entity.type
_entity.pdbx_description
1 polymer ?
#
loop_
_entity_poly.entity_id
_entity_poly.type
_entity_poly.pdbx_seq_one_letter_code
_entity_poly.pdbx_strand_id
1 'polypeptide(L)'
;MAFDGLATCHAGDDRAAPALRAIAEEERLHDMLIRHLERGLPEARQDAFQIEAARRFHIGLVRGGTPLHLARIAALDAAVCTMFGRLLRTGGPIAADPQVASVLRRIHRDEARHVRVARRLALETGSARALRNAAAAARDGLADILLLARDAFADMQVDPVSLDRDIRRLPDGLLVA
;
A
#
# COMPACT_ATOMS: atom_id res chain seq x y z
N MET A 1 5.36 -14.36 -2.56
CA MET A 1 5.25 -12.91 -2.25
C MET A 1 5.54 -12.69 -0.77
N ALA A 2 5.73 -11.44 -0.34
CA ALA A 2 6.12 -11.10 1.03
C ALA A 2 5.26 -11.79 2.11
N PHE A 3 3.93 -11.84 1.91
CA PHE A 3 2.99 -12.44 2.84
C PHE A 3 3.06 -13.97 2.95
N ASP A 4 3.43 -14.71 1.89
CA ASP A 4 3.64 -16.17 1.98
C ASP A 4 4.81 -16.49 2.93
N GLY A 5 5.87 -15.67 2.87
CA GLY A 5 7.01 -15.76 3.79
C GLY A 5 6.61 -15.45 5.23
N LEU A 6 5.82 -14.39 5.44
CA LEU A 6 5.31 -14.02 6.77
C LEU A 6 4.39 -15.11 7.35
N ALA A 7 3.54 -15.73 6.53
CA ALA A 7 2.68 -16.82 6.95
C ALA A 7 3.49 -18.04 7.41
N THR A 8 4.63 -18.30 6.76
CA THR A 8 5.57 -19.36 7.16
C THR A 8 6.24 -19.03 8.49
N CYS A 9 6.60 -17.77 8.75
CA CYS A 9 7.15 -17.34 10.04
C CYS A 9 6.14 -17.47 11.21
N HIS A 10 4.84 -17.51 10.91
CA HIS A 10 3.78 -17.74 11.89
C HIS A 10 3.21 -19.17 11.78
N ALA A 11 3.97 -20.12 11.24
CA ALA A 11 3.55 -21.52 11.19
C ALA A 11 3.28 -22.03 12.62
N GLY A 12 2.03 -22.41 12.89
CA GLY A 12 1.56 -22.81 14.22
C GLY A 12 0.65 -21.80 14.92
N ASP A 13 0.50 -20.58 14.38
CA ASP A 13 -0.56 -19.65 14.79
C ASP A 13 -1.81 -19.86 13.91
N ASP A 14 -2.83 -20.49 14.50
CA ASP A 14 -4.09 -20.85 13.84
C ASP A 14 -4.90 -19.64 13.32
N ARG A 15 -4.53 -18.41 13.68
CA ARG A 15 -5.19 -17.18 13.24
C ARG A 15 -4.31 -16.33 12.33
N ALA A 16 -3.03 -16.18 12.64
CA ALA A 16 -2.13 -15.31 11.88
C ALA A 16 -1.75 -15.93 10.53
N ALA A 17 -1.38 -17.21 10.49
CA ALA A 17 -0.94 -17.84 9.24
C ALA A 17 -2.04 -17.89 8.17
N PRO A 18 -3.30 -18.30 8.49
CA PRO A 18 -4.38 -18.26 7.50
C PRO A 18 -4.70 -16.84 7.01
N ALA A 19 -4.68 -15.86 7.91
CA ALA A 19 -4.94 -14.47 7.54
C ALA A 19 -3.88 -13.92 6.58
N LEU A 20 -2.59 -14.21 6.82
CA LEU A 20 -1.49 -13.79 5.95
C LEU A 20 -1.53 -14.49 4.58
N ARG A 21 -1.95 -15.77 4.52
CA ARG A 21 -2.15 -16.47 3.24
C ARG A 21 -3.30 -15.88 2.44
N ALA A 22 -4.42 -15.55 3.08
CA ALA A 22 -5.54 -14.90 2.43
C ALA A 22 -5.14 -13.54 1.84
N ILE A 23 -4.34 -12.75 2.57
CA ILE A 23 -3.77 -11.50 2.04
C ILE A 23 -2.89 -11.81 0.81
N ALA A 24 -2.01 -12.81 0.88
CA ALA A 24 -1.15 -13.17 -0.25
C ALA A 24 -1.94 -13.55 -1.53
N GLU A 25 -3.11 -14.18 -1.38
CA GLU A 25 -4.01 -14.50 -2.49
C GLU A 25 -4.68 -13.25 -3.07
N GLU A 26 -5.05 -12.31 -2.20
CA GLU A 26 -5.63 -11.04 -2.63
C GLU A 26 -4.63 -10.17 -3.38
N GLU A 27 -3.37 -10.11 -2.94
CA GLU A 27 -2.30 -9.42 -3.67
C GLU A 27 -2.11 -9.96 -5.09
N ARG A 28 -2.21 -11.29 -5.28
CA ARG A 28 -2.17 -11.90 -6.63
C ARG A 28 -3.33 -11.43 -7.48
N LEU A 29 -4.51 -11.32 -6.88
CA LEU A 29 -5.70 -10.87 -7.55
C LEU A 29 -5.64 -9.37 -7.87
N HIS A 30 -5.07 -8.55 -6.98
CA HIS A 30 -4.84 -7.13 -7.23
C HIS A 30 -3.87 -6.92 -8.40
N ASP A 31 -2.74 -7.63 -8.43
CA ASP A 31 -1.80 -7.60 -9.57
C ASP A 31 -2.48 -7.99 -10.89
N MET A 32 -3.30 -9.05 -10.87
CA MET A 32 -4.07 -9.46 -12.04
C MET A 32 -5.08 -8.40 -12.50
N LEU A 33 -5.81 -7.77 -11.57
CA LEU A 33 -6.78 -6.71 -11.87
C LEU A 33 -6.10 -5.47 -12.44
N ILE A 34 -4.98 -5.04 -11.84
CA ILE A 34 -4.21 -3.87 -12.30
C ILE A 34 -3.68 -4.14 -13.71
N ARG A 35 -3.04 -5.29 -13.95
CA ARG A 35 -2.56 -5.66 -15.29
C ARG A 35 -3.67 -5.75 -16.32
N HIS A 36 -4.87 -6.15 -15.92
CA HIS A 36 -6.02 -6.15 -16.80
C HIS A 36 -6.41 -4.73 -17.22
N LEU A 37 -6.43 -3.79 -16.29
CA LEU A 37 -6.66 -2.37 -16.60
C LEU A 37 -5.55 -1.80 -17.50
N GLU A 38 -4.28 -2.09 -17.19
CA GLU A 38 -3.12 -1.62 -17.97
C GLU A 38 -3.19 -2.00 -19.44
N ARG A 39 -3.69 -3.21 -19.77
CA ARG A 39 -3.85 -3.66 -21.17
C ARG A 39 -4.84 -2.82 -21.97
N GLY A 40 -5.77 -2.15 -21.29
CA GLY A 40 -6.75 -1.25 -21.92
C GLY A 40 -6.23 0.18 -22.08
N LEU A 41 -5.05 0.51 -21.53
CA LEU A 41 -4.48 1.84 -21.58
C LEU A 41 -3.42 1.96 -22.68
N PRO A 42 -3.19 3.16 -23.22
CA PRO A 42 -2.01 3.44 -24.02
C PRO A 42 -0.74 3.07 -23.26
N GLU A 43 0.30 2.64 -23.97
CA GLU A 43 1.59 2.35 -23.35
C GLU A 43 2.07 3.59 -22.59
N ALA A 44 2.16 3.46 -21.27
CA ALA A 44 2.67 4.54 -20.43
C ALA A 44 4.15 4.73 -20.76
N ARG A 45 4.60 5.99 -20.87
CA ARG A 45 6.02 6.30 -20.94
C ARG A 45 6.65 6.04 -19.57
N GLN A 46 6.99 4.78 -19.29
CA GLN A 46 7.63 4.41 -18.04
C GLN A 46 9.06 4.94 -18.04
N ASP A 47 9.37 5.83 -17.10
CA ASP A 47 10.73 6.31 -16.90
C ASP A 47 11.54 5.22 -16.18
N ALA A 48 12.67 4.81 -16.77
CA ALA A 48 13.58 3.83 -16.16
C ALA A 48 14.01 4.25 -14.74
N PHE A 49 14.08 5.56 -14.47
CA PHE A 49 14.34 6.10 -13.15
C PHE A 49 13.22 5.78 -12.14
N GLN A 50 11.96 5.90 -12.55
CA GLN A 50 10.80 5.57 -11.70
C GLN A 50 10.78 4.07 -11.36
N ILE A 51 11.04 3.21 -12.35
CA ILE A 51 11.10 1.76 -12.15
C ILE A 51 12.19 1.38 -11.15
N GLU A 52 13.38 1.97 -11.29
CA GLU A 52 14.50 1.67 -10.40
C GLU A 52 14.26 2.21 -8.98
N ALA A 53 13.65 3.40 -8.83
CA ALA A 53 13.25 3.93 -7.53
C ALA A 53 12.24 3.00 -6.83
N ALA A 54 11.21 2.56 -7.54
CA ALA A 54 10.22 1.62 -7.02
C ALA A 54 10.84 0.28 -6.61
N ARG A 55 11.77 -0.26 -7.41
CA ARG A 55 12.50 -1.49 -7.11
C ARG A 55 13.32 -1.35 -5.83
N ARG A 56 14.11 -0.29 -5.69
CA ARG A 56 14.96 -0.05 -4.49
C ARG A 56 14.13 0.08 -3.24
N PHE A 57 13.02 0.80 -3.33
CA PHE A 57 12.07 0.92 -2.23
C PHE A 57 11.52 -0.43 -1.80
N HIS A 58 11.05 -1.26 -2.75
CA HIS A 58 10.50 -2.58 -2.44
C HIS A 58 11.51 -3.50 -1.76
N ILE A 59 12.77 -3.50 -2.23
CA ILE A 59 13.88 -4.22 -1.58
C ILE A 59 14.08 -3.76 -0.13
N GLY A 60 13.93 -2.46 0.13
CA GLY A 60 14.06 -1.87 1.46
C GLY A 60 13.00 -2.34 2.47
N LEU A 61 11.80 -2.72 2.01
CA LEU A 61 10.68 -3.07 2.88
C LEU A 61 10.92 -4.34 3.72
N VAL A 62 11.74 -5.27 3.24
CA VAL A 62 11.99 -6.58 3.87
C VAL A 62 12.95 -6.50 5.07
N ARG A 63 13.57 -5.35 5.34
CA ARG A 63 14.60 -5.20 6.38
C ARG A 63 14.05 -5.19 7.81
N GLY A 64 14.76 -5.82 8.74
CA GLY A 64 14.53 -5.63 10.19
C GLY A 64 13.52 -6.56 10.86
N GLY A 65 13.25 -7.73 10.27
CA GLY A 65 12.43 -8.78 10.88
C GLY A 65 10.91 -8.58 10.75
N THR A 66 10.17 -9.62 11.12
CA THR A 66 8.72 -9.74 10.89
C THR A 66 7.86 -8.59 11.44
N PRO A 67 8.03 -8.13 12.69
CA PRO A 67 7.16 -7.06 13.23
C PRO A 67 7.36 -5.73 12.51
N LEU A 68 8.61 -5.39 12.17
CA LEU A 68 8.91 -4.16 11.43
C LEU A 68 8.41 -4.25 9.99
N HIS A 69 8.49 -5.43 9.37
CA HIS A 69 7.97 -5.65 8.02
C HIS A 69 6.44 -5.47 7.98
N LEU A 70 5.71 -6.07 8.94
CA LEU A 70 4.26 -5.90 9.07
C LEU A 70 3.86 -4.45 9.35
N ALA A 71 4.63 -3.71 10.16
CA ALA A 71 4.39 -2.30 10.38
C ALA A 71 4.55 -1.45 9.11
N ARG A 72 5.52 -1.76 8.25
CA ARG A 72 5.68 -1.09 6.96
C ARG A 72 4.50 -1.39 6.04
N ILE A 73 4.11 -2.66 5.91
CA ILE A 73 2.93 -3.06 5.13
C ILE A 73 1.70 -2.28 5.58
N ALA A 74 1.36 -2.31 6.88
CA ALA A 74 0.21 -1.59 7.39
C ALA A 74 0.26 -0.08 7.10
N ALA A 75 1.45 0.51 7.06
CA ALA A 75 1.63 1.92 6.76
C ALA A 75 1.49 2.24 5.26
N LEU A 76 1.90 1.32 4.38
CA LEU A 76 1.77 1.43 2.94
C LEU A 76 0.33 1.22 2.49
N ASP A 77 -0.32 0.16 2.95
CA ASP A 77 -1.72 -0.13 2.63
C ASP A 77 -2.61 1.04 3.11
N ALA A 78 -2.31 1.64 4.26
CA ALA A 78 -3.01 2.84 4.73
C ALA A 78 -2.75 4.07 3.84
N ALA A 79 -1.56 4.19 3.25
CA ALA A 79 -1.25 5.23 2.27
C ALA A 79 -1.99 4.98 0.94
N VAL A 80 -2.07 3.73 0.49
CA VAL A 80 -2.85 3.32 -0.68
C VAL A 80 -4.33 3.64 -0.46
N CYS A 81 -4.90 3.32 0.71
CA CYS A 81 -6.26 3.73 1.08
C CYS A 81 -6.45 5.25 0.97
N THR A 82 -5.48 6.04 1.44
CA THR A 82 -5.52 7.52 1.34
C THR A 82 -5.53 7.96 -0.14
N MET A 83 -4.65 7.40 -0.96
CA MET A 83 -4.56 7.67 -2.39
C MET A 83 -5.85 7.31 -3.12
N PHE A 84 -6.40 6.11 -2.87
CA PHE A 84 -7.66 5.68 -3.47
C PHE A 84 -8.85 6.52 -3.01
N GLY A 85 -8.88 6.96 -1.76
CA GLY A 85 -9.89 7.91 -1.28
C GLY A 85 -9.89 9.22 -2.08
N ARG A 86 -8.72 9.70 -2.52
CA ARG A 86 -8.59 10.89 -3.38
C ARG A 86 -9.00 10.61 -4.82
N LEU A 87 -8.52 9.50 -5.40
CA LEU A 87 -8.82 9.12 -6.79
C LEU A 87 -10.32 8.80 -6.98
N LEU A 88 -10.95 8.15 -6.01
CA LEU A 88 -12.36 7.74 -6.07
C LEU A 88 -13.35 8.83 -5.62
N ARG A 89 -12.89 10.08 -5.43
CA ARG A 89 -13.74 11.20 -5.06
C ARG A 89 -14.86 11.39 -6.10
N THR A 90 -16.09 11.52 -5.64
CA THR A 90 -17.26 11.78 -6.50
C THR A 90 -17.03 13.00 -7.39
N GLY A 91 -17.35 12.85 -8.68
CA GLY A 91 -17.12 13.88 -9.70
C GLY A 91 -15.70 13.96 -10.25
N GLY A 92 -14.77 13.14 -9.75
CA GLY A 92 -13.42 13.01 -10.31
C GLY A 92 -13.36 12.09 -11.54
N PRO A 93 -12.33 12.21 -12.39
CA PRO A 93 -12.20 11.43 -13.63
C PRO A 93 -12.22 9.91 -13.41
N ILE A 94 -11.51 9.44 -12.39
CA ILE A 94 -11.44 8.00 -12.07
C ILE A 94 -12.77 7.46 -11.54
N ALA A 95 -13.51 8.26 -10.76
CA ALA A 95 -14.82 7.87 -10.26
C ALA A 95 -15.90 7.81 -11.37
N ALA A 96 -15.68 8.53 -12.48
CA ALA A 96 -16.59 8.57 -13.62
C ALA A 96 -16.49 7.32 -14.51
N ASP A 97 -15.36 6.61 -14.50
CA ASP A 97 -15.21 5.31 -15.17
C ASP A 97 -15.69 4.18 -14.24
N PRO A 98 -16.81 3.49 -14.55
CA PRO A 98 -17.36 2.48 -13.66
C PRO A 98 -16.47 1.24 -13.52
N GLN A 99 -15.70 0.88 -14.55
CA GLN A 99 -14.85 -0.30 -14.54
C GLN A 99 -13.62 -0.06 -13.67
N VAL A 100 -12.91 1.04 -13.92
CA VAL A 100 -11.74 1.44 -13.11
C VAL A 100 -12.17 1.69 -11.66
N ALA A 101 -13.25 2.43 -11.44
CA ALA A 101 -13.73 2.72 -10.09
C ALA A 101 -14.14 1.45 -9.32
N SER A 102 -14.74 0.46 -9.99
CA SER A 102 -15.12 -0.81 -9.36
C SER A 102 -13.89 -1.58 -8.89
N VAL A 103 -12.85 -1.68 -9.74
CA VAL A 103 -11.59 -2.33 -9.40
C VAL A 103 -10.91 -1.64 -8.22
N LEU A 104 -10.73 -0.31 -8.28
CA LEU A 104 -10.06 0.42 -7.20
C LEU A 104 -10.85 0.39 -5.89
N ARG A 105 -12.19 0.42 -5.92
CA ARG A 105 -13.03 0.25 -4.71
C ARG A 105 -12.90 -1.14 -4.10
N ARG A 106 -12.69 -2.18 -4.92
CA ARG A 106 -12.43 -3.53 -4.41
C ARG A 106 -11.09 -3.55 -3.69
N ILE A 107 -10.03 -3.12 -4.37
CA ILE A 107 -8.67 -3.09 -3.79
C ILE A 107 -8.69 -2.27 -2.49
N HIS A 108 -9.26 -1.06 -2.50
CA HIS A 108 -9.38 -0.20 -1.31
C HIS A 108 -10.01 -0.91 -0.09
N ARG A 109 -11.04 -1.74 -0.28
CA ARG A 109 -11.67 -2.48 0.83
C ARG A 109 -10.75 -3.57 1.37
N ASP A 110 -10.00 -4.24 0.49
CA ASP A 110 -9.04 -5.27 0.85
C ASP A 110 -7.86 -4.64 1.61
N GLU A 111 -7.29 -3.55 1.11
CA GLU A 111 -6.22 -2.78 1.76
C GLU A 111 -6.59 -2.36 3.18
N ALA A 112 -7.80 -1.83 3.38
CA ALA A 112 -8.27 -1.46 4.71
C ALA A 112 -8.31 -2.66 5.67
N ARG A 113 -8.55 -3.88 5.16
CA ARG A 113 -8.49 -5.11 5.94
C ARG A 113 -7.04 -5.54 6.20
N HIS A 114 -6.17 -5.44 5.20
CA HIS A 114 -4.74 -5.75 5.31
C HIS A 114 -4.08 -4.89 6.39
N VAL A 115 -4.36 -3.57 6.39
CA VAL A 115 -3.95 -2.64 7.46
C VAL A 115 -4.31 -3.18 8.84
N ARG A 116 -5.57 -3.60 9.05
CA ARG A 116 -6.04 -4.09 10.36
C ARG A 116 -5.28 -5.35 10.79
N VAL A 117 -5.07 -6.29 9.88
CA VAL A 117 -4.37 -7.55 10.17
C VAL A 117 -2.89 -7.30 10.45
N ALA A 118 -2.20 -6.62 9.54
CA ALA A 118 -0.76 -6.36 9.65
C ALA A 118 -0.44 -5.52 10.89
N ARG A 119 -1.25 -4.49 11.18
CA ARG A 119 -1.15 -3.69 12.43
C ARG A 119 -1.24 -4.56 13.67
N ARG A 120 -2.26 -5.43 13.74
CA ARG A 120 -2.50 -6.28 14.92
C ARG A 120 -1.28 -7.16 15.19
N LEU A 121 -0.84 -7.90 14.18
CA LEU A 121 0.29 -8.82 14.28
C LEU A 121 1.61 -8.10 14.62
N ALA A 122 1.80 -6.89 14.07
CA ALA A 122 2.96 -6.05 14.40
C ALA A 122 2.97 -5.63 15.88
N LEU A 123 1.82 -5.21 16.42
CA LEU A 123 1.70 -4.74 17.80
C LEU A 123 1.80 -5.87 18.85
N GLU A 124 1.44 -7.10 18.49
CA GLU A 124 1.57 -8.28 19.37
C GLU A 124 3.03 -8.60 19.72
N THR A 125 3.97 -8.23 18.86
CA THR A 125 5.37 -8.71 18.93
C THR A 125 6.42 -7.61 18.88
N GLY A 126 6.05 -6.38 18.53
CA GLY A 126 6.98 -5.28 18.28
C GLY A 126 6.87 -4.13 19.29
N SER A 127 7.99 -3.43 19.50
CA SER A 127 7.99 -2.17 20.25
C SER A 127 7.28 -1.07 19.47
N ALA A 128 6.22 -0.48 20.03
CA ALA A 128 5.43 0.58 19.39
C ALA A 128 6.29 1.72 18.79
N ARG A 129 7.38 2.12 19.47
CA ARG A 129 8.31 3.14 18.94
C ARG A 129 9.04 2.68 17.68
N ALA A 130 9.57 1.46 17.69
CA ALA A 130 10.29 0.90 16.54
C ALA A 130 9.35 0.70 15.34
N LEU A 131 8.13 0.22 15.59
CA LEU A 131 7.10 0.04 14.57
C LEU A 131 6.73 1.38 13.93
N ARG A 132 6.47 2.42 14.73
CA ARG A 132 6.15 3.77 14.21
C ARG A 132 7.27 4.35 13.36
N ASN A 133 8.53 4.20 13.78
CA ASN A 133 9.66 4.68 13.00
C ASN A 133 9.78 3.94 11.66
N ALA A 134 9.61 2.63 11.65
CA ALA A 134 9.62 1.84 10.41
C ALA A 134 8.48 2.23 9.47
N ALA A 135 7.28 2.43 10.01
CA ALA A 135 6.09 2.85 9.28
C ALA A 135 6.24 4.26 8.67
N ALA A 136 6.73 5.23 9.45
CA ALA A 136 6.97 6.59 8.97
C ALA A 136 7.98 6.60 7.81
N ALA A 137 9.12 5.91 7.97
CA ALA A 137 10.12 5.80 6.90
C ALA A 137 9.58 5.13 5.63
N ALA A 138 8.68 4.15 5.75
CA ALA A 138 8.03 3.52 4.60
C ALA A 138 7.09 4.50 3.88
N ARG A 139 6.34 5.31 4.62
CA ARG A 139 5.46 6.34 4.05
C ARG A 139 6.25 7.45 3.36
N ASP A 140 7.35 7.89 3.95
CA ASP A 140 8.26 8.86 3.32
C ASP A 140 8.81 8.33 1.99
N GLY A 141 9.30 7.09 1.98
CA GLY A 141 9.80 6.46 0.75
C GLY A 141 8.74 6.29 -0.33
N LEU A 142 7.48 5.98 0.06
CA LEU A 142 6.37 5.92 -0.89
C LEU A 142 6.05 7.31 -1.45
N ALA A 143 6.00 8.35 -0.60
CA ALA A 143 5.75 9.71 -1.04
C ALA A 143 6.82 10.20 -2.04
N ASP A 144 8.09 9.87 -1.80
CA ASP A 144 9.19 10.20 -2.71
C ASP A 144 9.03 9.56 -4.09
N ILE A 145 8.50 8.33 -4.16
CA ILE A 145 8.19 7.68 -5.45
C ILE A 145 7.00 8.35 -6.12
N LEU A 146 5.92 8.60 -5.37
CA LEU A 146 4.70 9.20 -5.91
C LEU A 146 4.94 10.62 -6.43
N LEU A 147 5.92 11.34 -5.88
CA LEU A 147 6.34 12.65 -6.36
C LEU A 147 6.81 12.61 -7.83
N LEU A 148 7.37 11.49 -8.28
CA LEU A 148 7.77 11.29 -9.67
C LEU A 148 6.58 11.22 -10.64
N ALA A 149 5.37 10.94 -10.10
CA ALA A 149 4.12 10.87 -10.83
C ALA A 149 3.18 12.06 -10.52
N ARG A 150 3.69 13.15 -9.92
CA ARG A 150 2.86 14.28 -9.47
C ARG A 150 1.98 14.89 -10.57
N ASP A 151 2.49 14.95 -11.79
CA ASP A 151 1.78 15.59 -12.91
C ASP A 151 0.59 14.71 -13.32
N ALA A 152 0.75 13.38 -13.30
CA ALA A 152 -0.36 12.45 -13.53
C ALA A 152 -1.47 12.57 -12.48
N PHE A 153 -1.12 12.81 -11.21
CA PHE A 153 -2.13 13.10 -10.18
C PHE A 153 -2.87 14.41 -10.43
N ALA A 154 -2.15 15.46 -10.84
CA ALA A 154 -2.75 16.74 -11.20
C ALA A 154 -3.73 16.60 -12.39
N ASP A 155 -3.35 15.85 -13.41
CA ASP A 155 -4.21 15.55 -14.57
C ASP A 155 -5.48 14.79 -14.17
N MET A 156 -5.38 13.93 -13.15
CA MET A 156 -6.53 13.25 -12.54
C MET A 156 -7.32 14.11 -11.53
N GLN A 157 -7.05 15.43 -11.48
CA GLN A 157 -7.69 16.39 -10.57
C GLN A 157 -7.49 16.05 -9.08
N VAL A 158 -6.32 15.49 -8.76
CA VAL A 158 -5.84 15.28 -7.39
C VAL A 158 -4.70 16.27 -7.14
N ASP A 159 -4.83 17.10 -6.10
CA ASP A 159 -3.76 18.02 -5.71
C ASP A 159 -2.53 17.22 -5.23
N PRO A 160 -1.40 17.24 -5.97
CA PRO A 160 -0.23 16.45 -5.63
C PRO A 160 0.43 16.92 -4.33
N VAL A 161 0.32 18.19 -3.96
CA VAL A 161 0.93 18.74 -2.74
C VAL A 161 0.15 18.29 -1.51
N SER A 162 -1.19 18.36 -1.56
CA SER A 162 -2.02 17.79 -0.49
C SER A 162 -1.87 16.28 -0.41
N LEU A 163 -1.77 15.57 -1.54
CA LEU A 163 -1.58 14.13 -1.54
C LEU A 163 -0.24 13.74 -0.90
N ASP A 164 0.88 14.35 -1.30
CA ASP A 164 2.20 14.09 -0.70
C ASP A 164 2.17 14.27 0.83
N ARG A 165 1.58 15.39 1.30
CA ARG A 165 1.43 15.65 2.74
C ARG A 165 0.66 14.55 3.47
N ASP A 166 -0.45 14.10 2.90
CA ASP A 166 -1.30 13.08 3.52
C ASP A 166 -0.63 11.69 3.46
N ILE A 167 0.10 11.39 2.40
CA ILE A 167 0.88 10.14 2.29
C ILE A 167 2.01 10.13 3.30
N ARG A 168 2.75 11.24 3.51
CA ARG A 168 3.80 11.29 4.54
C ARG A 168 3.26 11.21 5.96
N ARG A 169 2.07 11.76 6.21
CA ARG A 169 1.46 11.72 7.53
C ARG A 169 1.11 10.28 7.94
N LEU A 170 1.70 9.82 9.04
CA LEU A 170 1.28 8.58 9.68
C LEU A 170 -0.09 8.80 10.35
N PRO A 171 -1.12 7.98 10.07
CA PRO A 171 -2.42 8.13 10.71
C PRO A 171 -2.34 7.96 12.23
N ASP A 172 -3.05 8.84 12.94
CA ASP A 172 -3.16 8.76 14.39
C ASP A 172 -3.77 7.41 14.80
N GLY A 173 -3.16 6.72 15.76
CA GLY A 173 -3.63 5.40 16.21
C GLY A 173 -3.21 4.20 15.35
N LEU A 174 -2.53 4.40 14.21
CA LEU A 174 -2.13 3.27 13.34
C LEU A 174 -1.22 2.26 14.06
N LEU A 175 -0.31 2.71 14.93
CA LEU A 175 0.59 1.84 15.68
C LEU A 175 0.65 2.27 17.15
N VAL A 176 -0.53 2.26 17.76
CA VAL A 176 -0.74 2.48 19.20
C VAL A 176 -1.38 1.21 19.74
N ALA A 177 -0.86 0.70 20.87
CA ALA A 177 -1.40 -0.48 21.54
C ALA A 177 -2.80 -0.19 22.09
#